data_AF-A0A341EIS3-F1
#
_entry.id   AF-A0A341EIS3-F1
#
_cell.length_a   1.000
_cell.length_b   1.000
_cell.length_c   1.000
_cell.angle_alpha   90.00
_cell.angle_beta   90.00
_cell.angle_gamma   90.00
#
_symmetry.space_group_name_H-M   'P 1'
#
loop_
_entity.id
_entity.type
_entity.pdbx_description
1 polymer ?
#
loop_
_entity_poly.entity_id
_entity_poly.type
_entity_poly.pdbx_seq_one_letter_code
_entity_poly.pdbx_strand_id
1 'polypeptide(L)'
;MAEHAEEAIDRLADIARRFPHLFKNIHSFCREAEDEEAIAAFVLELLRDNDAMIYEFQLFWLTHILEDRLLNTNSAAEIIDRLNNHPNATSISRAKLLEIPDLRYGLVELRDAHLGAGQSDWLSWSSAVGHRGLNRIDRRHRLGYFAKASNYNKLVFDIVSKN
;
A
#
# COMPACT_ATOMS: atom_id res chain seq x y z
N MET A 1 -7.07 -21.39 -19.91
CA MET A 1 -7.08 -20.82 -18.54
C MET A 1 -6.84 -19.32 -18.57
N ALA A 2 -5.84 -18.81 -19.30
CA ALA A 2 -5.62 -17.37 -19.48
C ALA A 2 -6.81 -16.64 -20.14
N GLU A 3 -7.41 -17.22 -21.18
CA GLU A 3 -8.54 -16.62 -21.93
C GLU A 3 -9.80 -16.36 -21.08
N HIS A 4 -10.00 -17.11 -19.98
CA HIS A 4 -11.11 -16.88 -19.04
C HIS A 4 -10.77 -15.87 -17.94
N ALA A 5 -9.49 -15.57 -17.73
CA ALA A 5 -9.05 -14.62 -16.71
C ALA A 5 -9.28 -13.17 -17.16
N GLU A 6 -9.09 -12.88 -18.45
CA GLU A 6 -9.34 -11.54 -19.02
C GLU A 6 -10.83 -11.15 -18.97
N GLU A 7 -11.75 -12.04 -19.41
CA GLU A 7 -13.20 -11.81 -19.25
C GLU A 7 -13.63 -11.69 -17.77
N ALA A 8 -12.89 -12.31 -16.86
CA ALA A 8 -13.17 -12.22 -15.43
C ALA A 8 -12.74 -10.88 -14.83
N ILE A 9 -11.68 -10.23 -15.35
CA ILE A 9 -11.22 -8.91 -14.88
C ILE A 9 -12.28 -7.84 -15.14
N ASP A 10 -12.95 -7.89 -16.31
CA ASP A 10 -14.03 -6.97 -16.67
C ASP A 10 -15.20 -7.01 -15.68
N ARG A 11 -15.43 -8.17 -15.04
CA ARG A 11 -16.47 -8.35 -14.00
C ARG A 11 -15.94 -8.22 -12.59
N LEU A 12 -14.62 -8.13 -12.41
CA LEU A 12 -13.98 -8.19 -11.10
C LEU A 12 -14.36 -7.00 -10.24
N ALA A 13 -14.50 -5.81 -10.83
CA ALA A 13 -14.97 -4.60 -10.14
C ALA A 13 -16.37 -4.80 -9.55
N ASP A 14 -17.29 -5.39 -10.31
CA ASP A 14 -18.64 -5.67 -9.84
C ASP A 14 -18.68 -6.74 -8.75
N ILE A 15 -17.87 -7.80 -8.89
CA ILE A 15 -17.72 -8.83 -7.86
C ILE A 15 -17.16 -8.21 -6.58
N ALA A 16 -16.11 -7.39 -6.69
CA ALA A 16 -15.49 -6.68 -5.57
C ALA A 16 -16.48 -5.78 -4.83
N ARG A 17 -17.33 -5.05 -5.55
CA ARG A 17 -18.36 -4.18 -4.95
C ARG A 17 -19.48 -4.97 -4.29
N ARG A 18 -19.96 -6.05 -4.92
CA ARG A 18 -21.10 -6.84 -4.42
C ARG A 18 -20.72 -7.82 -3.32
N PHE A 19 -19.50 -8.34 -3.36
CA PHE A 19 -18.98 -9.34 -2.42
C PHE A 19 -17.64 -8.90 -1.81
N PRO A 20 -17.62 -7.81 -1.01
CA PRO A 20 -16.38 -7.28 -0.44
C PRO A 20 -15.55 -8.32 0.31
N HIS A 21 -16.20 -9.25 1.03
CA HIS A 21 -15.53 -10.30 1.80
C HIS A 21 -14.64 -11.24 0.96
N LEU A 22 -14.78 -11.24 -0.37
CA LEU A 22 -13.95 -12.03 -1.28
C LEU A 22 -12.62 -11.37 -1.64
N PHE A 23 -12.29 -10.18 -1.11
CA PHE A 23 -11.09 -9.44 -1.52
C PHE A 23 -9.77 -10.19 -1.37
N LYS A 24 -9.66 -11.06 -0.37
CA LYS A 24 -8.49 -11.93 -0.22
C LYS A 24 -8.35 -12.92 -1.39
N ASN A 25 -9.47 -13.44 -1.88
CA ASN A 25 -9.49 -14.34 -3.05
C ASN A 25 -9.24 -13.54 -4.34
N ILE A 26 -9.77 -12.32 -4.43
CA ILE A 26 -9.50 -11.40 -5.54
C ILE A 26 -8.01 -11.07 -5.62
N HIS A 27 -7.37 -10.73 -4.50
CA HIS A 27 -5.92 -10.54 -4.43
C HIS A 27 -5.15 -11.79 -4.88
N SER A 28 -5.57 -12.98 -4.42
CA SER A 28 -4.95 -14.25 -4.84
C SER A 28 -5.07 -14.47 -6.35
N PHE A 29 -6.23 -14.16 -6.94
CA PHE A 29 -6.44 -14.20 -8.39
C PHE A 29 -5.54 -13.19 -9.13
N CYS A 30 -5.48 -11.93 -8.69
CA CYS A 30 -4.60 -10.90 -9.28
C CYS A 30 -3.12 -11.28 -9.22
N ARG A 31 -2.69 -12.09 -8.24
CA ARG A 31 -1.32 -12.59 -8.16
C ARG A 31 -0.98 -13.61 -9.26
N GLU A 32 -1.98 -14.32 -9.76
CA GLU A 32 -1.81 -15.34 -10.82
C GLU A 32 -2.09 -14.78 -12.23
N ALA A 33 -2.82 -13.67 -12.33
CA ALA A 33 -3.12 -13.01 -13.59
C ALA A 33 -1.88 -12.33 -14.20
N GLU A 34 -1.69 -12.48 -15.51
CA GLU A 34 -0.51 -11.98 -16.25
C GLU A 34 -0.65 -10.50 -16.65
N ASP A 35 -1.86 -10.04 -16.98
CA ASP A 35 -2.11 -8.68 -17.45
C ASP A 35 -2.18 -7.66 -16.30
N GLU A 36 -1.04 -7.02 -16.02
CA GLU A 36 -0.92 -5.99 -14.98
C GLU A 36 -1.70 -4.71 -15.29
N GLU A 37 -1.89 -4.37 -16.57
CA GLU A 37 -2.63 -3.16 -16.97
C GLU A 37 -4.13 -3.36 -16.79
N ALA A 38 -4.65 -4.55 -17.11
CA ALA A 38 -6.04 -4.92 -16.80
C ALA A 38 -6.31 -4.93 -15.29
N ILE A 39 -5.37 -5.44 -14.46
CA ILE A 39 -5.50 -5.38 -13.00
C ILE A 39 -5.46 -3.92 -12.52
N ALA A 40 -4.58 -3.08 -13.06
CA ALA A 40 -4.51 -1.66 -12.72
C ALA A 40 -5.82 -0.93 -13.06
N ALA A 41 -6.40 -1.20 -14.23
CA ALA A 41 -7.70 -0.65 -14.63
C ALA A 41 -8.82 -1.07 -13.66
N PHE A 42 -8.86 -2.33 -13.24
CA PHE A 42 -9.78 -2.83 -12.21
C PHE A 42 -9.61 -2.07 -10.87
N VAL A 43 -8.38 -1.90 -10.40
CA VAL A 43 -8.10 -1.19 -9.14
C VAL A 43 -8.53 0.28 -9.24
N LEU A 44 -8.21 0.95 -10.34
CA LEU A 44 -8.62 2.34 -10.57
C LEU A 44 -10.14 2.49 -10.68
N GLU A 45 -10.83 1.56 -11.33
CA GLU A 45 -12.29 1.55 -11.44
C GLU A 45 -12.96 1.41 -10.07
N LEU A 46 -12.40 0.60 -9.17
CA LEU A 46 -12.86 0.57 -7.78
C LEU A 46 -12.61 1.90 -7.08
N LEU A 47 -11.42 2.48 -7.23
CA LEU A 47 -11.04 3.75 -6.59
C LEU A 47 -11.61 5.01 -7.28
N ARG A 48 -12.44 4.84 -8.31
CA ARG A 48 -12.96 5.96 -9.11
C ARG A 48 -14.03 6.75 -8.38
N ASP A 49 -14.96 6.04 -7.73
CA ASP A 49 -16.17 6.61 -7.14
C ASP A 49 -16.07 6.59 -5.61
N ASN A 50 -15.85 7.77 -5.01
CA ASN A 50 -15.87 7.94 -3.55
C ASN A 50 -17.25 7.62 -2.92
N ASP A 51 -18.30 7.59 -3.73
CA ASP A 51 -19.67 7.27 -3.30
C ASP A 51 -19.96 5.76 -3.28
N ALA A 52 -19.14 4.95 -3.97
CA ALA A 52 -19.24 3.50 -3.87
C ALA A 52 -18.69 3.07 -2.51
N MET A 53 -19.46 2.25 -1.78
CA MET A 53 -19.09 1.81 -0.43
C MET A 53 -17.88 0.85 -0.46
N ILE A 54 -16.67 1.41 -0.53
CA ILE A 54 -15.41 0.69 -0.35
C ILE A 54 -14.99 0.78 1.11
N TYR A 55 -14.86 -0.37 1.74
CA TYR A 55 -14.46 -0.50 3.14
C TYR A 55 -12.93 -0.43 3.31
N GLU A 56 -12.47 -0.04 4.50
CA GLU A 56 -11.06 -0.02 4.91
C GLU A 56 -10.32 -1.32 4.54
N PHE A 57 -10.91 -2.47 4.80
CA PHE A 57 -10.27 -3.76 4.53
C PHE A 57 -10.07 -4.00 3.02
N GLN A 58 -10.92 -3.45 2.15
CA GLN A 58 -10.74 -3.55 0.70
C GLN A 58 -9.57 -2.68 0.27
N LEU A 59 -9.46 -1.45 0.81
CA LEU A 59 -8.31 -0.57 0.56
C LEU A 59 -7.00 -1.25 0.97
N PHE A 60 -6.99 -1.91 2.14
CA PHE A 60 -5.84 -2.69 2.60
C PHE A 60 -5.41 -3.77 1.58
N TRP A 61 -6.36 -4.51 1.03
CA TRP A 61 -6.07 -5.52 0.00
C TRP A 61 -5.71 -4.92 -1.37
N LEU A 62 -6.30 -3.79 -1.76
CA LEU A 62 -5.89 -3.06 -2.96
C LEU A 62 -4.44 -2.59 -2.86
N THR A 63 -4.00 -2.17 -1.67
CA THR A 63 -2.59 -1.83 -1.42
C THR A 63 -1.67 -3.06 -1.56
N HIS A 64 -2.11 -4.25 -1.16
CA HIS A 64 -1.38 -5.49 -1.42
C HIS A 64 -1.27 -5.81 -2.91
N ILE A 65 -2.36 -5.63 -3.68
CA ILE A 65 -2.33 -5.81 -5.14
C ILE A 65 -1.34 -4.82 -5.77
N LEU A 66 -1.35 -3.56 -5.32
CA LEU A 66 -0.38 -2.55 -5.77
C LEU A 66 1.06 -3.02 -5.52
N GLU A 67 1.40 -3.40 -4.28
CA GLU A 67 2.77 -3.81 -3.91
C GLU A 67 3.23 -5.04 -4.70
N ASP A 68 2.37 -6.04 -4.84
CA ASP A 68 2.74 -7.33 -5.43
C ASP A 68 2.82 -7.28 -6.97
N ARG A 69 2.03 -6.42 -7.62
CA ARG A 69 1.82 -6.47 -9.09
C ARG A 69 1.94 -5.13 -9.80
N LEU A 70 1.57 -4.01 -9.19
CA LEU A 70 1.28 -2.78 -9.96
C LEU A 70 2.34 -1.68 -9.83
N LEU A 71 3.37 -1.83 -9.01
CA LEU A 71 4.41 -0.81 -8.85
C LEU A 71 5.21 -0.51 -10.13
N ASN A 72 5.11 -1.32 -11.17
CA ASN A 72 5.80 -1.08 -12.45
C ASN A 72 4.88 -0.66 -13.59
N THR A 73 3.57 -0.52 -13.33
CA THR A 73 2.61 -0.04 -14.33
C THR A 73 2.61 1.49 -14.39
N ASN A 74 2.05 2.04 -15.48
CA ASN A 74 1.90 3.49 -15.63
C ASN A 74 0.91 4.09 -14.61
N SER A 75 0.01 3.27 -14.07
CA SER A 75 -1.02 3.68 -13.11
C SER A 75 -0.55 3.71 -11.65
N ALA A 76 0.66 3.25 -11.33
CA ALA A 76 1.15 3.11 -9.96
C ALA A 76 1.01 4.41 -9.14
N ALA A 77 1.42 5.55 -9.71
CA ALA A 77 1.35 6.85 -9.04
C ALA A 77 -0.08 7.27 -8.70
N GLU A 78 -1.02 7.07 -9.63
CA GLU A 78 -2.43 7.41 -9.44
C GLU A 78 -3.09 6.49 -8.40
N ILE A 79 -2.77 5.19 -8.43
CA ILE A 79 -3.29 4.23 -7.44
C ILE A 79 -2.80 4.58 -6.03
N ILE A 80 -1.52 4.95 -5.87
CA ILE A 80 -0.95 5.39 -4.59
C ILE A 80 -1.69 6.62 -4.06
N ASP A 81 -1.89 7.64 -4.91
CA ASP A 81 -2.58 8.87 -4.53
C ASP A 81 -4.03 8.58 -4.08
N ARG A 82 -4.78 7.82 -4.90
CA ARG A 82 -6.16 7.45 -4.59
C ARG A 82 -6.27 6.63 -3.31
N LEU A 83 -5.38 5.66 -3.08
CA LEU A 83 -5.39 4.85 -1.84
C LEU A 83 -5.10 5.70 -0.60
N ASN A 84 -4.12 6.60 -0.67
CA ASN A 84 -3.74 7.44 0.46
C ASN A 84 -4.85 8.44 0.83
N ASN A 85 -5.48 9.02 -0.19
CA ASN A 85 -6.46 10.11 -0.05
C ASN A 85 -7.91 9.62 -0.04
N HIS A 86 -8.15 8.31 -0.14
CA HIS A 86 -9.52 7.76 -0.13
C HIS A 86 -10.27 8.19 1.15
N PRO A 87 -11.55 8.61 1.07
CA PRO A 87 -12.32 9.06 2.24
C PRO A 87 -12.42 8.02 3.36
N ASN A 88 -12.47 6.75 3.00
CA ASN A 88 -12.52 5.63 3.94
C ASN A 88 -11.14 5.08 4.34
N ALA A 89 -10.05 5.75 3.95
CA ALA A 89 -8.71 5.37 4.38
C ALA A 89 -8.50 5.70 5.86
N THR A 90 -7.98 4.73 6.61
CA THR A 90 -7.73 4.84 8.04
C THR A 90 -6.23 4.74 8.31
N SER A 91 -5.85 4.71 9.59
CA SER A 91 -4.47 4.41 9.98
C SER A 91 -4.02 3.03 9.52
N ILE A 92 -4.91 2.04 9.40
CA ILE A 92 -4.55 0.66 9.04
C ILE A 92 -4.30 0.51 7.54
N SER A 93 -5.21 1.00 6.69
CA SER A 93 -5.00 0.93 5.23
C SER A 93 -3.82 1.80 4.79
N ARG A 94 -3.65 2.99 5.38
CA ARG A 94 -2.48 3.84 5.11
C ARG A 94 -1.18 3.23 5.63
N ALA A 95 -1.19 2.60 6.81
CA ALA A 95 -0.03 1.88 7.32
C ALA A 95 0.49 0.86 6.28
N LYS A 96 -0.41 0.07 5.69
CA LYS A 96 -0.02 -0.90 4.66
C LYS A 96 0.66 -0.26 3.44
N LEU A 97 0.22 0.93 3.03
CA LEU A 97 0.82 1.69 1.92
C LEU A 97 2.22 2.19 2.28
N LEU A 98 2.39 2.69 3.51
CA LEU A 98 3.66 3.22 4.01
C LEU A 98 4.74 2.13 4.18
N GLU A 99 4.34 0.86 4.38
CA GLU A 99 5.27 -0.28 4.47
C GLU A 99 5.93 -0.67 3.14
N ILE A 100 5.35 -0.26 2.00
CA ILE A 100 5.87 -0.59 0.67
C ILE A 100 7.30 -0.02 0.56
N PRO A 101 8.34 -0.83 0.29
CA PRO A 101 9.73 -0.38 0.34
C PRO A 101 10.23 0.23 -0.99
N ASP A 102 9.33 0.79 -1.80
CA ASP A 102 9.67 1.47 -3.05
C ASP A 102 10.05 2.93 -2.79
N LEU A 103 11.03 3.47 -3.53
CA LEU A 103 11.52 4.84 -3.32
C LEU A 103 10.92 5.86 -4.31
N ARG A 104 10.11 5.40 -5.26
CA ARG A 104 9.46 6.22 -6.29
C ARG A 104 8.12 6.78 -5.78
N TYR A 105 7.43 7.52 -6.65
CA TYR A 105 6.05 7.96 -6.48
C TYR A 105 5.76 8.85 -5.26
N GLY A 106 6.79 9.46 -4.66
CA GLY A 106 6.63 10.28 -3.46
C GLY A 106 6.45 9.49 -2.16
N LEU A 107 6.65 8.16 -2.18
CA LEU A 107 6.43 7.31 -0.99
C LEU A 107 7.40 7.65 0.15
N VAL A 108 8.61 8.13 -0.16
CA VAL A 108 9.58 8.52 0.87
C VAL A 108 9.09 9.74 1.64
N GLU A 109 8.60 10.76 0.91
CA GLU A 109 8.07 12.00 1.47
C GLU A 109 6.81 11.74 2.28
N LEU A 110 5.92 10.85 1.80
CA LEU A 110 4.75 10.41 2.55
C LEU A 110 5.13 9.76 3.89
N ARG A 111 6.17 8.92 3.91
CA ARG A 111 6.67 8.30 5.14
C ARG A 111 7.32 9.32 6.09
N ASP A 112 8.12 10.24 5.57
CA ASP A 112 8.80 11.26 6.38
C ASP A 112 7.81 12.12 7.18
N ALA A 113 6.64 12.42 6.59
CA ALA A 113 5.58 13.18 7.24
C ALA A 113 5.10 12.55 8.55
N HIS A 114 5.19 11.21 8.67
CA HIS A 114 4.81 10.48 9.89
C HIS A 114 5.97 10.25 10.87
N LEU A 115 7.22 10.40 10.44
CA LEU A 115 8.38 10.19 11.31
C LEU A 115 8.75 11.43 12.14
N GLY A 116 8.56 12.63 11.57
CA GLY A 116 8.95 13.89 12.19
C GLY A 116 8.15 14.25 13.44
N ALA A 117 6.93 13.72 13.58
CA ALA A 117 6.03 14.05 14.70
C ALA A 117 6.40 13.33 16.02
N GLY A 118 7.37 12.40 16.01
CA GLY A 118 7.74 11.62 17.19
C GLY A 118 6.62 10.67 17.67
N GLN A 119 5.61 10.42 16.84
CA GLN A 119 4.53 9.51 17.15
C GLN A 119 5.04 8.06 17.21
N SER A 120 4.33 7.23 17.96
CA SER A 120 4.66 5.83 18.20
C SER A 120 3.40 5.00 17.97
N ASP A 121 2.97 4.97 16.71
CA ASP A 121 1.73 4.38 16.23
C ASP A 121 1.94 3.63 14.91
N TRP A 122 0.85 3.07 14.38
CA TRP A 122 0.88 2.27 13.14
C TRP A 122 1.49 3.01 11.95
N LEU A 123 1.19 4.30 11.78
CA LEU A 123 1.70 5.08 10.65
C LEU A 123 3.20 5.35 10.77
N SER A 124 3.65 5.70 11.98
CA SER A 124 5.07 5.96 12.27
C SER A 124 5.90 4.69 12.13
N TRP A 125 5.42 3.56 12.65
CA TRP A 125 6.11 2.28 12.55
C TRP A 125 6.16 1.76 11.12
N SER A 126 5.05 1.83 10.38
CA SER A 126 4.99 1.44 8.97
C SER A 126 5.89 2.31 8.10
N SER A 127 5.94 3.61 8.39
CA SER A 127 6.86 4.54 7.72
C SER A 127 8.31 4.15 7.96
N ALA A 128 8.68 3.79 9.18
CA ALA A 128 10.02 3.30 9.49
C ALA A 128 10.32 1.99 8.73
N VAL A 129 9.35 1.08 8.64
CA VAL A 129 9.47 -0.18 7.90
C VAL A 129 9.67 0.04 6.40
N GLY A 130 8.90 0.91 5.75
CA GLY A 130 9.06 1.20 4.32
C GLY A 130 10.40 1.83 3.97
N HIS A 131 11.04 2.52 4.92
CA HIS A 131 12.41 3.01 4.75
C HIS A 131 13.48 1.92 4.64
N ARG A 132 13.13 0.63 4.80
CA ARG A 132 14.05 -0.50 4.52
C ARG A 132 14.59 -0.52 3.08
N GLY A 133 13.89 0.12 2.13
CA GLY A 133 14.37 0.28 0.75
C GLY A 133 15.56 1.23 0.61
N LEU A 134 15.82 2.11 1.58
CA LEU A 134 17.00 2.98 1.57
C LEU A 134 18.28 2.22 1.91
N ASN A 135 19.42 2.76 1.45
CA ASN A 135 20.71 2.28 1.91
C ASN A 135 20.89 2.50 3.44
N ARG A 136 21.81 1.74 4.03
CA ARG A 136 22.02 1.69 5.49
C ARG A 136 22.31 3.04 6.11
N ILE A 137 23.08 3.90 5.44
CA ILE A 137 23.51 5.20 5.98
C ILE A 137 22.30 6.14 6.01
N ASP A 138 21.62 6.29 4.88
CA ASP A 138 20.46 7.18 4.76
C ASP A 138 19.32 6.76 5.67
N ARG A 139 19.07 5.45 5.77
CA ARG A 139 18.06 4.90 6.66
C ARG A 139 18.34 5.22 8.12
N ARG A 140 19.59 5.03 8.57
CA ARG A 140 19.99 5.36 9.95
C ARG A 140 19.89 6.85 10.23
N HIS A 141 20.29 7.68 9.27
CA HIS A 141 20.20 9.13 9.38
C HIS A 141 18.73 9.57 9.56
N ARG A 142 17.83 9.13 8.66
CA ARG A 142 16.41 9.50 8.69
C ARG A 142 15.68 9.00 9.92
N LEU A 143 15.90 7.73 10.31
CA LEU A 143 15.18 7.13 11.44
C LEU A 143 15.80 7.47 12.82
N GLY A 144 16.93 8.18 12.86
CA GLY A 144 17.65 8.46 14.10
C GLY A 144 16.85 9.29 15.11
N TYR A 145 16.02 10.23 14.64
CA TYR A 145 15.11 10.99 15.51
C TYR A 145 13.92 10.16 15.94
N PHE A 146 13.27 9.45 15.01
CA PHE A 146 12.18 8.53 15.28
C PHE A 146 12.51 7.53 16.39
N ALA A 147 13.71 6.93 16.36
CA ALA A 147 14.17 5.95 17.34
C ALA A 147 14.30 6.51 18.77
N LYS A 148 14.49 7.82 18.93
CA LYS A 148 14.62 8.47 20.25
C LYS A 148 13.28 8.77 20.90
N ALA A 149 12.17 8.74 20.14
CA ALA A 149 10.87 9.16 20.62
C ALA A 149 10.21 8.14 21.59
N SER A 150 10.45 6.84 21.42
CA SER A 150 9.92 5.80 22.31
C SER A 150 10.75 4.51 22.26
N ASN A 151 10.60 3.66 23.27
CA ASN A 151 11.21 2.32 23.27
C ASN A 151 10.65 1.41 22.15
N TYR A 152 9.38 1.60 21.77
CA TYR A 152 8.78 0.86 20.65
C TYR A 152 9.37 1.31 19.31
N ASN A 153 9.52 2.63 19.12
CA ASN A 153 10.18 3.16 17.92
C ASN A 153 11.63 2.71 17.83
N LYS A 154 12.34 2.68 18.96
CA LYS A 154 13.69 2.12 19.03
C LYS A 154 13.73 0.65 18.61
N LEU A 155 12.79 -0.17 19.08
CA LEU A 155 12.69 -1.58 18.68
C LEU A 155 12.51 -1.73 17.17
N VAL A 156 11.57 -0.97 16.57
CA VAL A 156 11.33 -0.98 15.12
C VAL A 156 12.59 -0.53 14.37
N PHE A 157 13.22 0.55 14.82
CA PHE A 157 14.48 1.05 14.26
C PHE A 157 15.58 -0.01 14.27
N ASP A 158 15.75 -0.72 15.39
CA ASP A 158 16.78 -1.74 15.54
C ASP A 158 16.52 -2.95 14.62
N ILE A 159 15.26 -3.32 14.40
CA ILE A 159 14.88 -4.39 13.45
C ILE A 159 15.18 -3.95 12.02
N VAL A 160 14.70 -2.77 11.61
CA VAL A 160 14.84 -2.28 10.24
C VAL A 160 16.29 -1.89 9.89
N SER A 161 17.09 -1.51 10.88
CA SER A 161 18.50 -1.12 10.69
C SER A 161 19.48 -2.29 10.63
N LYS A 162 19.03 -3.51 10.95
CA LYS A 162 19.86 -4.74 10.89
C LYS A 162 19.99 -5.32 9.49
N ASN A 163 18.98 -5.10 8.63
CA ASN A 163 18.90 -5.65 7.28
C ASN A 163 19.59 -4.76 6.25
#